data_AF-C3N202-F1
#
_entry.id   AF-C3N202-F1
#
_cell.length_a   1.000
_cell.length_b   1.000
_cell.length_c   1.000
_cell.angle_alpha   90.00
_cell.angle_beta   90.00
_cell.angle_gamma   90.00
#
_symmetry.space_group_name_H-M   'P 1'
#
loop_
_entity.id
_entity.type
_entity.pdbx_description
1 polymer ?
#
loop_
_entity_poly.entity_id
_entity_poly.type
_entity_poly.pdbx_seq_one_letter_code
_entity_poly.pdbx_strand_id
1 'polypeptide(L)'
;MKVKVSYRIIEENTECIREDNEYYPFANDLILDIDLDEIELDYNDLISIVDEYFDDIIDILLSFHRKNIEKLLGGVNKNVSRM
;
A
#
# COMPACT_ATOMS: atom_id res chain seq x y z
N MET A 1 -0.49 -7.03 4.20
CA MET A 1 0.76 -7.01 3.38
C MET A 1 1.51 -8.35 3.40
N LYS A 2 1.63 -9.02 2.25
CA LYS A 2 2.50 -10.20 2.06
C LYS A 2 3.58 -9.82 1.05
N VAL A 3 4.85 -10.02 1.39
CA VAL A 3 5.98 -9.73 0.49
C VAL A 3 6.46 -11.04 -0.13
N LYS A 4 6.57 -11.07 -1.46
CA LYS A 4 7.09 -12.23 -2.16
C LYS A 4 8.60 -12.07 -2.36
N VAL A 5 9.38 -12.78 -1.56
CA VAL A 5 10.85 -12.76 -1.66
C VAL A 5 11.32 -13.93 -2.52
N SER A 6 12.29 -13.69 -3.41
CA SER A 6 12.92 -14.77 -4.18
C SER A 6 13.64 -15.75 -3.25
N TYR A 7 13.44 -17.05 -3.47
CA TYR A 7 14.13 -18.11 -2.73
C TYR A 7 15.65 -17.94 -2.74
N ARG A 8 16.21 -17.47 -3.86
CA ARG A 8 17.65 -17.25 -3.99
C ARG A 8 18.20 -16.20 -3.02
N ILE A 9 17.42 -15.14 -2.76
CA ILE A 9 17.83 -14.09 -1.81
C ILE A 9 17.87 -14.67 -0.39
N ILE A 10 16.91 -15.53 -0.05
CA ILE A 10 16.88 -16.21 1.24
C ILE A 10 18.11 -17.11 1.37
N GLU A 11 18.40 -17.94 0.37
CA GLU A 11 19.56 -18.85 0.40
C GLU A 11 20.91 -18.13 0.50
N GLU A 12 21.07 -16.99 -0.18
CA GLU A 12 22.34 -16.25 -0.23
C GLU A 12 22.58 -15.38 1.01
N ASN A 13 21.53 -15.03 1.77
CA ASN A 13 21.62 -14.02 2.84
C ASN A 13 21.10 -14.48 4.21
N THR A 14 20.62 -15.72 4.33
CA THR A 14 20.13 -16.27 5.60
C THR A 14 20.87 -17.56 5.97
N GLU A 15 21.02 -17.80 7.27
CA GLU A 15 21.48 -19.08 7.79
C GLU A 15 20.30 -19.91 8.28
N CYS A 16 20.44 -21.23 8.22
CA CYS A 16 19.42 -22.14 8.73
C CYS A 16 19.62 -22.33 10.23
N ILE A 17 18.68 -21.85 11.04
CA ILE A 17 18.69 -22.04 12.49
C ILE A 17 17.56 -22.97 12.93
N ARG A 18 17.70 -23.53 14.14
CA ARG A 18 16.73 -24.45 14.72
C ARG A 18 16.26 -23.92 16.07
N GLU A 19 14.99 -23.55 16.14
CA GLU A 19 14.29 -23.30 17.41
C GLU A 19 12.98 -24.08 17.45
N ASP A 20 12.52 -24.44 18.65
CA ASP A 20 11.28 -25.20 18.89
C ASP A 20 11.09 -26.47 18.02
N ASN A 21 12.21 -27.12 17.65
CA ASN A 21 12.28 -28.29 16.75
C ASN A 21 11.95 -28.03 15.27
N GLU A 22 11.86 -26.77 14.85
CA GLU A 22 11.66 -26.39 13.45
C GLU A 22 12.91 -25.71 12.89
N TYR A 23 13.17 -25.91 11.60
CA TYR A 23 14.26 -25.24 10.89
C TYR A 23 13.69 -24.05 10.13
N TYR A 24 14.33 -22.89 10.27
CA TYR A 24 13.91 -21.71 9.54
C TYR A 24 15.10 -20.83 9.13
N PRO A 25 14.98 -20.12 8.00
CA PRO A 25 15.98 -19.15 7.55
C PRO A 25 15.99 -17.93 8.46
N PHE A 26 17.18 -17.51 8.90
CA PHE A 26 17.39 -16.39 9.81
C PHE A 26 18.50 -15.46 9.34
N ALA A 27 18.32 -14.16 9.54
CA ALA A 27 19.32 -13.13 9.34
C ALA A 27 19.06 -11.98 10.32
N ASN A 28 20.13 -11.38 10.86
CA ASN A 28 20.02 -10.26 11.82
C ASN A 28 19.69 -8.92 11.14
N ASP A 29 20.09 -8.75 9.87
CA ASP A 29 20.13 -7.46 9.17
C ASP A 29 19.86 -7.59 7.66
N LEU A 30 18.95 -8.49 7.25
CA LEU A 30 18.55 -8.60 5.85
C LEU A 30 17.80 -7.34 5.39
N ILE A 31 18.42 -6.55 4.53
CA ILE A 31 17.82 -5.42 3.83
C ILE A 31 17.32 -5.91 2.47
N LEU A 32 16.01 -5.79 2.24
CA LEU A 32 15.40 -6.08 0.95
C LEU A 32 15.07 -4.75 0.27
N ASP A 33 15.76 -4.46 -0.84
CA ASP A 33 15.34 -3.42 -1.76
C ASP A 33 14.14 -3.97 -2.56
N ILE A 34 12.94 -3.68 -2.09
CA ILE A 34 11.69 -4.07 -2.74
C ILE A 34 11.23 -2.90 -3.60
N ASP A 35 11.04 -3.14 -4.89
CA ASP A 35 10.37 -2.17 -5.76
C ASP A 35 8.88 -2.10 -5.38
N LEU A 36 8.32 -0.89 -5.33
CA LEU A 36 6.91 -0.68 -4.99
C LEU A 36 5.99 -1.39 -5.99
N ASP A 37 6.46 -1.59 -7.22
CA ASP A 37 5.76 -2.31 -8.28
C ASP A 37 5.62 -3.82 -7.99
N GLU A 38 6.44 -4.39 -7.09
CA GLU A 38 6.40 -5.80 -6.69
C GLU A 38 5.52 -6.04 -5.44
N ILE A 39 4.96 -4.97 -4.86
CA ILE A 39 4.07 -5.04 -3.70
C ILE A 39 2.62 -5.22 -4.16
N GLU A 40 2.07 -6.41 -3.98
CA GLU A 40 0.63 -6.62 -4.07
C GLU A 40 -0.05 -6.01 -2.84
N LEU A 41 -0.59 -4.80 -3.00
CA LEU A 41 -1.45 -4.17 -2.00
C LEU A 41 -2.83 -4.84 -2.03
N ASP A 42 -3.27 -5.37 -0.88
CA ASP A 42 -4.66 -5.78 -0.71
C ASP A 42 -5.54 -4.54 -0.83
N TYR A 43 -6.62 -4.64 -1.61
CA TYR A 43 -7.58 -3.54 -1.75
C TYR A 43 -8.15 -3.10 -0.40
N ASN A 44 -8.29 -4.02 0.56
CA ASN A 44 -8.73 -3.68 1.92
C ASN A 44 -7.67 -2.89 2.70
N ASP A 45 -6.39 -3.25 2.55
CA ASP A 45 -5.28 -2.49 3.15
C ASP A 45 -5.24 -1.07 2.56
N LEU A 46 -5.48 -0.94 1.25
CA LEU A 46 -5.56 0.36 0.57
C LEU A 46 -6.72 1.22 1.08
N ILE A 47 -7.91 0.63 1.25
CA ILE A 47 -9.06 1.35 1.83
C ILE A 47 -8.71 1.87 3.23
N SER A 48 -8.09 1.03 4.07
CA SER A 48 -7.72 1.43 5.43
C SER A 48 -6.76 2.62 5.43
N ILE A 49 -5.78 2.63 4.52
CA ILE A 49 -4.85 3.75 4.37
C ILE A 49 -5.60 5.00 3.88
N VAL A 50 -6.46 4.86 2.87
CA VAL A 50 -7.24 5.99 2.36
C VAL A 50 -8.15 6.58 3.43
N ASP A 51 -8.78 5.75 4.26
CA ASP A 51 -9.63 6.20 5.36
C ASP A 51 -8.82 6.91 6.45
N GLU A 52 -7.66 6.39 6.81
CA GLU A 52 -6.78 6.99 7.83
C GLU A 52 -6.31 8.39 7.42
N TYR A 53 -5.95 8.55 6.14
CA TYR A 53 -5.39 9.80 5.60
C TYR A 53 -6.39 10.59 4.73
N PHE A 54 -7.69 10.31 4.88
CA PHE A 54 -8.72 10.82 3.96
C PHE A 54 -8.70 12.35 3.88
N ASP A 55 -8.67 13.02 5.03
CA ASP A 55 -8.71 14.48 5.11
C ASP A 55 -7.48 15.13 4.45
N ASP A 56 -6.28 14.60 4.73
CA ASP A 56 -5.03 15.08 4.13
C ASP A 56 -5.01 14.88 2.60
N ILE A 57 -5.52 13.73 2.13
CA ILE A 57 -5.65 13.45 0.69
C ILE A 57 -6.60 14.47 0.05
N ILE A 58 -7.74 14.77 0.67
CA ILE A 58 -8.69 15.76 0.18
C ILE A 58 -8.05 17.16 0.14
N ASP A 59 -7.31 17.55 1.17
CA ASP A 59 -6.64 18.85 1.21
C ASP A 59 -5.57 19.00 0.13
N ILE A 60 -4.78 17.96 -0.12
CA ILE A 60 -3.81 17.91 -1.23
C ILE A 60 -4.55 18.04 -2.57
N LEU A 61 -5.60 17.24 -2.77
CA LEU A 61 -6.38 17.25 -4.00
C LEU A 61 -7.05 18.61 -4.25
N LEU A 62 -7.60 19.25 -3.22
CA LEU A 62 -8.18 20.58 -3.31
C LEU A 62 -7.12 21.65 -3.57
N SER A 63 -5.89 21.47 -3.10
CA SER A 63 -4.79 22.42 -3.34
C SER A 63 -4.33 22.44 -4.80
N PHE A 64 -4.24 21.26 -5.44
CA PHE A 64 -3.73 21.15 -6.82
C PHE A 64 -4.82 21.05 -7.90
N HIS A 65 -5.97 20.48 -7.57
CA HIS A 65 -7.00 20.10 -8.54
C HIS A 65 -8.37 20.72 -8.25
N ARG A 66 -8.42 21.80 -7.45
CA ARG A 66 -9.65 22.51 -7.07
C ARG A 66 -10.68 22.64 -8.18
N LYS A 67 -10.28 23.17 -9.34
CA LYS A 67 -11.19 23.39 -10.49
C LYS A 67 -11.77 22.10 -11.06
N ASN A 68 -11.02 21.00 -11.03
CA ASN A 68 -11.49 19.71 -11.51
C ASN A 68 -12.47 19.08 -10.50
N ILE A 69 -12.19 19.22 -9.21
CA ILE A 69 -13.06 18.76 -8.13
C ILE A 69 -14.37 19.55 -8.11
N GLU A 70 -14.32 20.88 -8.24
CA GLU A 70 -15.51 21.74 -8.35
C GLU A 70 -16.37 21.39 -9.57
N LYS A 71 -15.76 21.03 -10.71
CA LYS A 71 -16.50 20.54 -11.89
C LYS A 71 -17.18 19.20 -11.65
N LEU A 72 -16.49 18.25 -11.01
CA LEU A 72 -17.04 16.94 -10.66
C LEU A 72 -18.22 17.08 -9.69
N LEU A 73 -18.03 17.83 -8.59
CA LEU A 73 -19.07 18.08 -7.58
C LEU A 73 -20.25 18.90 -8.13
N GLY A 74 -19.96 19.90 -8.98
CA GLY A 74 -21.01 20.66 -9.69
C GLY A 74 -21.81 19.81 -10.68
N GLY A 75 -21.22 18.74 -11.22
CA GLY A 75 -21.91 17.72 -12.01
C GLY A 75 -22.80 16.80 -11.17
N VAL A 76 -22.34 16.41 -9.98
CA VAL A 76 -23.10 15.58 -9.03
C VAL A 76 -24.37 16.31 -8.55
N ASN A 77 -24.28 17.61 -8.21
CA ASN A 77 -25.43 18.40 -7.78
C ASN A 77 -26.54 18.50 -8.84
N LYS A 78 -26.21 18.49 -10.14
CA LYS A 78 -27.21 18.52 -11.22
C LYS A 78 -27.97 17.20 -11.38
N ASN A 79 -27.38 16.08 -10.99
CA ASN A 79 -28.01 14.77 -11.06
C ASN A 79 -28.88 14.49 -9.83
N VAL A 80 -28.49 14.99 -8.65
CA VAL A 80 -29.30 14.87 -7.42
C VAL A 80 -30.57 15.72 -7.48
N SER A 81 -30.55 16.92 -8.10
CA SER A 81 -31.76 17.73 -8.28
C SER A 81 -32.73 17.23 -9.38
N ARG A 82 -32.38 16.15 -10.09
CA ARG A 82 -33.20 15.54 -11.16
C ARG A 82 -33.84 14.21 -10.76
N MET A 83 -33.60 13.73 -9.53
CA MET A 83 -34.33 12.63 -8.90
C MET A 83 -35.36 13.18 -7.93
#